data_AF-A0A1B9HZE6-F1
#
_entry.id   AF-A0A1B9HZE6-F1
#
_cell.length_a   1.000
_cell.length_b   1.000
_cell.length_c   1.000
_cell.angle_alpha   90.00
_cell.angle_beta   90.00
_cell.angle_gamma   90.00
#
_symmetry.space_group_name_H-M   'P 1'
#
loop_
_entity.id
_entity.type
_entity.pdbx_description
1 polymer ?
#
loop_
_entity_poly.entity_id
_entity_poly.type
_entity_poly.pdbx_seq_one_letter_code
_entity_poly.pdbx_strand_id
1 'polypeptide(L)'
;MTRSGLQQDVINLYRQGVRNAMSKTPEARQSFLLHLRYNFRNPPLRQRDYTAIEHQLRKMSRTLEMLSESSTQRISISPEWKDWWAEEVYKAKTKPRPKSTIPESSNVQEQGDKEDKTQVLKKDEDGRDRDQWGGKLPGHGGT
;
A
#
# COMPACT_ATOMS: atom_id res chain seq x y z
N MET A 1 8.81 -5.12 -19.41
CA MET A 1 9.86 -5.35 -18.40
C MET A 1 9.67 -6.75 -17.83
N THR A 2 10.63 -7.64 -18.04
CA THR A 2 10.57 -9.02 -17.54
C THR A 2 10.87 -9.02 -16.04
N ARG A 3 10.06 -9.71 -15.24
CA ARG A 3 10.32 -9.88 -13.81
C ARG A 3 11.42 -10.92 -13.60
N SER A 4 12.29 -10.72 -12.62
CA SER A 4 13.22 -11.77 -12.20
C SER A 4 12.49 -12.97 -11.60
N GLY A 5 13.12 -14.15 -11.59
CA GLY A 5 12.54 -15.36 -11.00
C GLY A 5 12.09 -15.15 -9.55
N LEU A 6 12.96 -14.56 -8.73
CA LEU A 6 12.66 -14.25 -7.33
C LEU A 6 11.47 -13.30 -7.16
N GLN A 7 11.38 -12.27 -8.01
CA GLN A 7 10.21 -11.37 -7.99
C GLN A 7 8.92 -12.11 -8.38
N GLN A 8 9.00 -13.04 -9.33
CA GLN A 8 7.86 -13.85 -9.72
C GLN A 8 7.41 -14.76 -8.56
N ASP A 9 8.35 -15.33 -7.81
CA ASP A 9 8.06 -16.16 -6.64
C ASP A 9 7.38 -15.37 -5.52
N VAL A 10 7.86 -14.15 -5.24
CA VAL A 10 7.21 -13.22 -4.28
C VAL A 10 5.75 -12.96 -4.68
N ILE A 11 5.50 -12.68 -5.97
CA ILE A 11 4.16 -12.41 -6.47
C ILE A 11 3.28 -13.67 -6.39
N ASN A 12 3.81 -14.82 -6.78
CA ASN A 12 3.08 -16.08 -6.75
C ASN A 12 2.66 -16.43 -5.31
N LEU A 13 3.58 -16.28 -4.35
CA LEU A 13 3.32 -16.51 -2.94
C LEU A 13 2.26 -15.56 -2.39
N TYR A 14 2.35 -14.26 -2.72
CA TYR A 14 1.32 -13.29 -2.32
C TYR A 14 -0.06 -13.66 -2.88
N ARG A 15 -0.14 -14.03 -4.17
CA ARG A 15 -1.40 -14.45 -4.81
C ARG A 15 -1.96 -15.73 -4.20
N GLN A 16 -1.11 -16.68 -3.81
CA GLN A 16 -1.52 -17.87 -3.09
C GLN A 16 -2.09 -17.52 -1.72
N GLY A 17 -1.42 -16.67 -0.96
CA GLY A 17 -1.91 -16.20 0.34
C GLY A 17 -3.28 -15.51 0.22
N VAL A 18 -3.46 -14.66 -0.80
CA VAL A 18 -4.76 -14.02 -1.04
C VAL A 18 -5.85 -15.04 -1.37
N ARG A 19 -5.56 -16.05 -2.21
CA ARG A 19 -6.51 -17.15 -2.48
C ARG A 19 -6.90 -17.89 -1.20
N ASN A 20 -5.93 -18.22 -0.36
CA ASN A 20 -6.16 -18.87 0.93
C ASN A 20 -6.98 -17.98 1.89
N ALA A 21 -6.76 -16.66 1.88
CA ALA A 21 -7.57 -15.74 2.69
C ALA A 21 -9.02 -15.66 2.20
N MET A 22 -9.24 -15.75 0.89
CA MET A 22 -10.59 -15.69 0.30
C MET A 22 -11.43 -16.94 0.59
N SER A 23 -10.81 -18.10 0.82
CA SER A 23 -11.54 -19.31 1.23
C SER A 23 -12.00 -19.30 2.70
N LYS A 24 -11.53 -18.35 3.51
CA LYS A 24 -11.95 -18.19 4.91
C LYS A 24 -13.26 -17.40 5.03
N THR A 25 -13.87 -17.46 6.22
CA THR A 25 -15.07 -16.68 6.57
C THR A 25 -14.82 -15.18 6.41
N PRO A 26 -15.86 -14.35 6.16
CA PRO A 26 -15.70 -12.92 5.92
C PRO A 26 -14.97 -12.17 7.06
N GLU A 27 -15.23 -12.54 8.31
CA GLU A 27 -14.60 -11.95 9.49
C GLU A 27 -13.11 -12.29 9.57
N ALA A 28 -12.77 -13.56 9.36
CA ALA A 28 -11.39 -14.04 9.34
C ALA A 28 -10.61 -13.44 8.17
N ARG A 29 -11.23 -13.40 6.98
CA ARG A 29 -10.62 -12.94 5.72
C ARG A 29 -9.96 -11.58 5.86
N GLN A 30 -10.62 -10.60 6.51
CA GLN A 30 -10.04 -9.27 6.70
C GLN A 30 -8.73 -9.34 7.48
N SER A 31 -8.68 -10.19 8.51
CA SER A 31 -7.51 -10.37 9.35
C SER A 31 -6.34 -11.01 8.60
N PHE A 32 -6.63 -12.04 7.81
CA PHE A 32 -5.64 -12.72 6.97
C PHE A 32 -5.10 -11.79 5.88
N LEU A 33 -5.96 -11.02 5.22
CA LEU A 33 -5.54 -10.06 4.20
C LEU A 33 -4.66 -8.97 4.79
N LEU A 34 -4.99 -8.47 5.98
CA LEU A 34 -4.18 -7.46 6.65
C LEU A 34 -2.79 -8.01 7.00
N HIS A 35 -2.73 -9.22 7.57
CA HIS A 35 -1.46 -9.90 7.84
C HIS A 35 -0.59 -10.01 6.58
N LEU A 36 -1.17 -10.45 5.46
CA LEU A 36 -0.45 -10.56 4.19
C LEU A 36 0.02 -9.20 3.67
N ARG A 37 -0.86 -8.21 3.64
CA ARG A 37 -0.52 -6.86 3.15
C ARG A 37 0.61 -6.26 3.95
N TYR A 38 0.56 -6.33 5.26
CA TYR A 38 1.59 -5.79 6.13
C TYR A 38 2.96 -6.46 5.89
N ASN A 39 3.01 -7.80 5.90
CA ASN A 39 4.27 -8.55 5.75
C ASN A 39 4.96 -8.32 4.39
N PHE A 40 4.19 -8.21 3.31
CA PHE A 40 4.76 -7.96 1.98
C PHE A 40 5.08 -6.48 1.72
N ARG A 41 4.43 -5.54 2.44
CA ARG A 41 4.62 -4.10 2.21
C ARG A 41 5.69 -3.48 3.10
N ASN A 42 5.89 -4.02 4.29
CA ASN A 42 6.86 -3.57 5.28
C ASN A 42 7.92 -4.66 5.60
N PRO A 43 8.60 -5.27 4.61
CA PRO A 43 9.67 -6.20 4.91
C PRO A 43 10.88 -5.43 5.45
N PRO A 44 11.58 -5.92 6.49
CA PRO A 44 12.84 -5.37 6.95
C PRO A 44 14.00 -5.80 6.02
N LEU A 45 13.80 -5.72 4.70
CA LEU A 45 14.69 -6.27 3.66
C LEU A 45 14.93 -5.24 2.56
N ARG A 46 16.16 -5.16 2.05
CA ARG A 46 16.50 -4.37 0.86
C ARG A 46 16.36 -5.25 -0.40
N GLN A 47 16.18 -4.62 -1.55
CA GLN A 47 16.03 -5.32 -2.84
C GLN A 47 17.23 -6.20 -3.22
N ARG A 48 18.42 -5.92 -2.65
CA ARG A 48 19.67 -6.64 -2.91
C ARG A 48 19.89 -7.82 -1.96
N ASP A 49 19.05 -7.99 -0.94
CA ASP A 49 19.23 -9.00 0.10
C ASP A 49 18.63 -10.36 -0.34
N TYR A 50 19.11 -10.91 -1.45
CA TYR A 50 18.52 -12.07 -2.12
C TYR A 50 18.32 -13.28 -1.18
N THR A 51 19.35 -13.61 -0.38
CA THR A 51 19.31 -14.74 0.57
C THR A 51 18.27 -14.53 1.68
N ALA A 52 18.15 -13.29 2.17
CA ALA A 52 17.17 -12.95 3.20
C ALA A 52 15.74 -12.95 2.64
N ILE A 53 15.55 -12.50 1.39
CA ILE A 53 14.27 -12.59 0.67
C ILE A 53 13.87 -14.06 0.51
N GLU A 54 14.77 -14.93 0.06
CA GLU A 54 14.50 -16.37 -0.08
C GLU A 54 14.17 -17.04 1.26
N HIS A 55 14.88 -16.67 2.33
CA HIS A 55 14.58 -17.17 3.67
C HIS A 55 13.17 -16.73 4.11
N GLN A 56 12.84 -15.46 3.87
CA GLN A 56 11.52 -14.92 4.20
C GLN A 56 10.41 -15.58 3.36
N LEU A 57 10.65 -15.86 2.07
CA LEU A 57 9.72 -16.62 1.22
C LEU A 57 9.47 -18.03 1.76
N ARG A 58 10.54 -18.74 2.14
CA ARG A 58 10.42 -20.08 2.75
C ARG A 58 9.62 -20.06 4.05
N LYS A 59 9.92 -19.09 4.93
CA LYS A 59 9.18 -18.89 6.18
C LYS A 59 7.69 -18.64 5.92
N MET A 60 7.39 -17.74 4.98
CA MET A 60 6.01 -17.39 4.63
C MET A 60 5.26 -18.51 3.92
N SER A 61 5.92 -19.32 3.09
CA SER A 61 5.33 -20.53 2.50
C SER A 61 4.83 -21.48 3.59
N ARG A 62 5.69 -21.78 4.57
CA ARG A 62 5.33 -22.66 5.69
C ARG A 62 4.18 -22.08 6.52
N THR A 63 4.20 -20.77 6.77
CA THR A 63 3.09 -20.09 7.46
C THR A 63 1.79 -20.19 6.65
N LEU A 64 1.85 -20.02 5.33
CA LEU A 64 0.67 -20.15 4.45
C LEU A 64 0.13 -21.57 4.36
N GLU A 65 0.98 -22.59 4.38
CA GLU A 65 0.60 -24.00 4.43
C GLU A 65 -0.20 -24.29 5.71
N MET A 66 0.33 -23.92 6.87
CA MET A 66 -0.36 -24.05 8.16
C MET A 66 -1.69 -23.27 8.17
N LEU A 67 -1.68 -22.04 7.68
CA LEU A 67 -2.87 -21.18 7.62
C LEU A 67 -3.90 -21.67 6.59
N SER A 68 -3.50 -22.49 5.62
CA SER A 68 -4.40 -23.04 4.60
C SER A 68 -5.38 -24.06 5.18
N GLU A 69 -5.00 -24.74 6.27
CA GLU A 69 -5.83 -25.72 6.94
C GLU A 69 -7.18 -25.13 7.38
N SER A 70 -8.26 -25.89 7.19
CA SER A 70 -9.64 -25.45 7.51
C SER A 70 -9.86 -25.26 9.01
N SER A 71 -9.06 -25.92 9.85
CA SER A 71 -9.01 -25.78 11.31
C SER A 71 -8.63 -24.37 11.76
N THR A 72 -7.77 -23.68 10.98
CA THR A 72 -7.29 -22.35 11.33
C THR A 72 -8.24 -21.29 10.77
N GLN A 73 -9.13 -20.83 11.65
CA GLN A 73 -10.16 -19.82 11.31
C GLN A 73 -9.81 -18.41 11.77
N ARG A 74 -8.91 -18.22 12.75
CA ARG A 74 -8.63 -16.90 13.32
C ARG A 74 -7.13 -16.63 13.42
N ILE A 75 -6.74 -15.41 13.03
CA ILE A 75 -5.40 -14.86 13.24
C ILE A 75 -5.53 -13.66 14.17
N SER A 76 -4.67 -13.59 15.19
CA SER A 76 -4.50 -12.39 16.01
C SER A 76 -3.71 -11.35 15.24
N ILE A 77 -4.25 -10.15 15.10
CA ILE A 77 -3.57 -9.01 14.48
C ILE A 77 -3.08 -8.06 15.58
N SER A 78 -1.81 -7.65 15.49
CA SER A 78 -1.27 -6.57 16.33
C SER A 78 -2.02 -5.25 16.09
N PRO A 79 -2.22 -4.40 17.13
CA PRO A 79 -2.75 -3.05 16.97
C PRO A 79 -1.98 -2.24 15.92
N GLU A 80 -0.66 -2.37 15.90
CA GLU A 80 0.24 -1.70 14.94
C GLU A 80 -0.18 -1.92 13.48
N TRP A 81 -0.58 -3.14 13.12
CA TRP A 81 -0.97 -3.45 11.74
C TRP A 81 -2.30 -2.79 11.37
N LYS A 82 -3.21 -2.64 12.35
CA LYS A 82 -4.49 -1.97 12.14
C LYS A 82 -4.28 -0.48 11.92
N ASP A 83 -3.43 0.12 12.73
CA ASP A 83 -3.09 1.55 12.65
C ASP A 83 -2.43 1.85 11.31
N TRP A 84 -1.45 1.03 10.92
CA TRP A 84 -0.82 1.10 9.60
C TRP A 84 -1.84 1.04 8.45
N TRP A 85 -2.80 0.12 8.52
CA TRP A 85 -3.83 0.01 7.49
C TRP A 85 -4.79 1.19 7.48
N ALA A 86 -5.15 1.71 8.65
CA ALA A 86 -5.97 2.91 8.76
C ALA A 86 -5.29 4.13 8.12
N GLU A 87 -3.98 4.30 8.34
CA GLU A 87 -3.18 5.34 7.69
C GLU A 87 -3.12 5.16 6.18
N GLU A 88 -2.88 3.95 5.68
CA GLU A 88 -2.84 3.70 4.23
C GLU A 88 -4.19 3.98 3.56
N VAL A 89 -5.30 3.63 4.22
CA VAL A 89 -6.65 3.96 3.75
C VAL A 89 -6.88 5.47 3.76
N TYR A 90 -6.41 6.18 4.79
CA TYR A 90 -6.49 7.64 4.86
C TYR A 90 -5.71 8.30 3.72
N LYS A 91 -4.45 7.90 3.50
CA LYS A 91 -3.60 8.39 2.39
C LYS A 91 -4.25 8.16 1.04
N ALA A 92 -4.91 7.02 0.83
CA ALA A 92 -5.62 6.72 -0.41
C ALA A 92 -6.83 7.65 -0.64
N LYS A 93 -7.51 8.08 0.43
CA LYS A 93 -8.65 9.00 0.35
C LYS A 93 -8.23 10.44 0.11
N THR A 94 -7.11 10.87 0.68
CA THR A 94 -6.63 12.25 0.59
C THR A 94 -5.82 12.53 -0.68
N LYS A 95 -5.32 11.50 -1.36
CA LYS A 95 -4.59 11.67 -2.62
C LYS A 95 -5.54 12.25 -3.68
N PRO A 96 -5.29 13.47 -4.19
CA PRO A 96 -6.13 14.06 -5.24
C PRO A 96 -6.11 13.14 -6.45
N ARG A 97 -7.28 12.76 -6.95
CA ARG A 97 -7.36 11.98 -8.20
C ARG A 97 -6.66 12.79 -9.29
N PRO A 98 -5.73 12.19 -10.06
CA PRO A 98 -5.18 12.88 -11.22
C PRO A 98 -6.36 13.26 -12.12
N LYS A 99 -6.47 14.55 -12.44
CA LYS A 99 -7.46 15.04 -13.41
C LYS A 99 -7.24 14.23 -14.70
N SER A 100 -8.18 13.36 -15.03
CA SER A 100 -8.16 12.65 -16.31
C SER A 100 -8.24 13.71 -17.40
N THR A 101 -7.15 13.92 -18.14
CA THR A 101 -7.16 14.67 -19.39
C THR A 101 -7.94 13.86 -20.42
N ILE A 102 -9.27 13.96 -20.35
CA ILE A 102 -10.16 13.62 -21.46
C ILE A 102 -10.22 14.90 -22.31
N PRO A 103 -9.84 14.88 -23.60
CA PRO A 103 -10.09 16.01 -24.48
C PRO A 103 -11.61 16.19 -24.59
N GLU A 104 -12.06 17.32 -24.05
CA GLU A 104 -13.44 17.75 -23.96
C GLU A 104 -13.94 18.12 -25.38
N SER A 105 -14.56 17.16 -26.06
CA SER A 105 -15.44 17.47 -27.20
C SER A 105 -16.85 17.71 -26.68
N SER A 106 -17.14 18.98 -26.42
CA SER A 106 -18.43 19.68 -26.45
C SER A 106 -19.69 18.84 -26.74
N ASN A 107 -20.71 18.95 -25.88
CA ASN A 107 -21.86 19.84 -26.09
C ASN A 107 -23.09 19.33 -25.30
N VAL A 108 -23.39 19.95 -24.14
CA VAL A 108 -24.77 20.03 -23.61
C VAL A 108 -24.93 21.42 -23.01
N GLN A 109 -25.84 22.16 -23.64
CA GLN A 109 -26.29 23.49 -23.25
C GLN A 109 -27.33 23.34 -22.14
N GLU A 110 -27.05 23.88 -20.96
CA GLU A 110 -28.07 24.05 -19.91
C GLU A 110 -27.91 25.45 -19.30
N GLN A 111 -28.98 26.24 -19.39
CA GLN A 111 -29.10 27.62 -18.97
C GLN A 111 -29.57 27.71 -17.51
N GLY A 112 -29.03 28.67 -16.75
CA GLY A 112 -29.60 29.27 -15.54
C GLY A 112 -29.60 28.36 -14.29
N ASP A 113 -29.14 28.74 -13.10
CA ASP A 113 -29.21 30.06 -12.46
C ASP A 113 -28.06 30.30 -11.46
N LYS A 114 -27.84 31.61 -11.25
CA LYS A 114 -27.09 32.36 -10.22
C LYS A 114 -27.22 31.80 -8.78
N GLU A 115 -26.43 32.08 -7.76
CA GLU A 115 -25.36 33.01 -7.33
C GLU A 115 -24.84 32.35 -6.01
N ASP A 116 -23.56 32.32 -5.61
CA ASP A 116 -22.87 33.43 -4.97
C ASP A 116 -21.38 33.10 -4.73
N LYS A 117 -20.56 34.13 -4.90
CA LYS A 117 -19.12 34.17 -4.68
C LYS A 117 -18.80 34.38 -3.20
N THR A 118 -17.75 33.74 -2.70
CA THR A 118 -16.69 34.44 -1.94
C THR A 118 -15.32 33.80 -2.21
N GLN A 119 -14.60 34.48 -3.10
CA GLN A 119 -13.14 34.61 -3.22
C GLN A 119 -12.62 35.35 -1.96
N VAL A 120 -11.37 35.35 -1.47
CA VAL A 120 -10.00 35.13 -1.98
C VAL A 120 -9.10 35.28 -0.72
N LEU A 121 -7.95 34.60 -0.58
CA LEU A 121 -6.66 35.26 -0.76
C LEU A 121 -5.50 34.27 -0.96
N LYS A 122 -4.78 34.51 -2.06
CA LYS A 122 -3.48 33.96 -2.45
C LYS A 122 -2.35 34.58 -1.63
N LYS A 123 -1.24 33.86 -1.47
CA LYS A 123 0.10 34.35 -1.83
C LYS A 123 1.10 33.20 -1.95
N ASP A 124 1.37 32.79 -3.20
CA ASP A 124 2.68 32.78 -3.90
C ASP A 124 3.92 32.99 -3.01
N GLU A 125 5.09 32.37 -3.20
CA GLU A 125 5.69 31.70 -4.35
C GLU A 125 6.99 31.01 -3.91
N ASP A 126 7.68 30.39 -4.88
CA ASP A 126 9.10 30.01 -4.91
C ASP A 126 9.55 28.62 -4.45
N GLY A 127 10.17 27.92 -5.41
CA GLY A 127 11.40 27.19 -5.10
C GLY A 127 11.37 25.69 -5.36
N ARG A 128 11.48 25.34 -6.65
CA ARG A 128 12.16 24.15 -7.21
C ARG A 128 13.06 23.36 -6.23
N ASP A 129 12.87 22.04 -6.16
CA ASP A 129 13.92 20.99 -6.19
C ASP A 129 13.23 19.62 -6.05
N ARG A 130 13.13 18.78 -7.09
CA ARG A 130 14.16 17.81 -7.53
C ARG A 130 14.92 17.17 -6.37
N ASP A 131 14.82 15.84 -6.30
CA ASP A 131 15.74 14.93 -5.61
C ASP A 131 15.78 14.98 -4.07
N GLN A 132 15.21 13.94 -3.43
CA GLN A 132 15.79 13.38 -2.19
C GLN A 132 15.17 12.02 -1.82
N TRP A 133 15.71 10.97 -2.44
CA TRP A 133 16.11 9.80 -1.67
C TRP A 133 17.04 10.29 -0.54
N GLY A 134 16.51 10.48 0.66
CA GLY A 134 17.29 11.12 1.72
C GLY A 134 16.54 11.20 3.04
N GLY A 135 16.33 10.06 3.69
CA GLY A 135 16.18 10.07 5.15
C GLY A 135 17.52 10.54 5.73
N LYS A 136 17.62 11.83 6.08
CA LYS A 136 18.72 12.35 6.90
C LYS A 136 18.68 11.62 8.24
N LEU A 137 19.68 10.79 8.47
CA LEU A 137 20.03 10.30 9.80
C LEU A 137 20.37 11.52 10.68
N PRO A 138 19.75 11.70 11.86
CA PRO A 138 20.19 12.73 12.80
C PRO A 138 21.60 12.38 13.28
N GLY A 139 22.52 13.33 13.11
CA GLY A 139 23.88 13.23 13.59
C GLY A 139 23.90 13.11 15.11
N HIS A 140 24.55 12.06 15.61
CA HIS A 140 25.08 12.03 16.97
C HIS A 140 26.32 12.93 17.00
N GLY A 141 26.13 14.17 17.43
CA GLY A 141 27.22 15.03 17.87
C GLY A 141 27.81 14.44 19.13
N GLY A 142 29.14 14.34 19.15
CA GLY A 142 29.87 13.84 20.30
C GLY A 142 29.90 14.81 21.48
N THR A 143 30.33 14.22 22.59
CA THR A 143 31.20 14.82 23.62
C THR A 143 32.06 13.68 24.14
#